data_AF-A0A5C7SNT4-F1
#
_entry.id   AF-A0A5C7SNT4-F1
#
_cell.length_a   1.000
_cell.length_b   1.000
_cell.length_c   1.000
_cell.angle_alpha   90.00
_cell.angle_beta   90.00
_cell.angle_gamma   90.00
#
_symmetry.space_group_name_H-M   'P 1'
#
loop_
_entity.id
_entity.type
_entity.pdbx_description
1 polymer ?
#
loop_
_entity_poly.entity_id
_entity_poly.type
_entity_poly.pdbx_seq_one_letter_code
_entity_poly.pdbx_strand_id
1 'polypeptide(L)'
;MTVPTTAAYTGPYYPNGVTTEYPFGFKVNADSEVVVFYLEDDGTETIVPSADYTVTLSSNENVPGGTVTTSVPLPADPTRPLYVAIDPEFKQGTKFEDEGAFNQSILNPTFDAGALRSIWLRARLQRALLAPFGEVG
;
A
#
# COMPACT_ATOMS: atom_id res chain seq x y z
N MET A 1 -15.01 -4.24 9.99
CA MET A 1 -13.64 -4.24 9.45
C MET A 1 -13.00 -2.95 9.92
N THR A 2 -11.79 -3.05 10.47
CA THR A 2 -11.01 -1.91 10.97
C THR A 2 -9.57 -2.10 10.51
N VAL A 3 -8.84 -1.01 10.25
CA VAL A 3 -7.41 -1.06 9.93
C VAL A 3 -6.61 -1.36 11.21
N PRO A 4 -6.01 -2.57 11.37
CA PRO A 4 -5.36 -2.95 12.62
C PRO A 4 -3.85 -2.73 12.59
N THR A 5 -3.29 -2.43 11.41
CA THR A 5 -1.85 -2.27 11.19
C THR A 5 -1.53 -0.87 10.73
N THR A 6 -0.31 -0.43 11.08
CA THR A 6 0.22 0.87 10.71
C THR A 6 1.30 0.78 9.63
N ALA A 7 1.63 -0.42 9.16
CA ALA A 7 2.61 -0.61 8.10
C ALA A 7 2.06 -0.06 6.77
N ALA A 8 2.84 0.76 6.08
CA ALA A 8 2.49 1.31 4.76
C ALA A 8 3.17 0.56 3.60
N TYR A 9 4.12 -0.32 3.90
CA TYR A 9 4.86 -1.10 2.92
C TYR A 9 5.45 -2.36 3.55
N THR A 10 5.95 -3.26 2.72
CA THR A 10 6.69 -4.47 3.07
C THR A 10 7.89 -4.61 2.13
N GLY A 11 8.99 -5.13 2.64
CA GLY A 11 10.27 -5.25 1.96
C GLY A 11 11.44 -4.87 2.90
N PRO A 12 12.69 -4.82 2.39
CA PRO A 12 13.08 -5.11 1.02
C PRO A 12 12.93 -6.59 0.66
N TYR A 13 12.46 -6.87 -0.55
CA TYR A 13 12.58 -8.17 -1.20
C TYR A 13 13.75 -8.16 -2.16
N TYR A 14 14.52 -9.24 -2.19
CA TYR A 14 15.60 -9.43 -3.16
C TYR A 14 15.18 -10.54 -4.12
N PRO A 15 14.71 -10.21 -5.33
CA PRO A 15 14.41 -11.22 -6.34
C PRO A 15 15.64 -12.09 -6.62
N ASN A 16 15.40 -13.37 -6.90
CA ASN A 16 16.44 -14.37 -7.15
C ASN A 16 16.32 -15.00 -8.55
N GLY A 17 15.47 -14.45 -9.43
CA GLY A 17 15.20 -15.03 -10.75
C GLY A 17 14.25 -16.24 -10.75
N VAL A 18 13.69 -16.62 -9.61
CA VAL A 18 12.82 -17.81 -9.46
C VAL A 18 11.53 -17.50 -8.71
N THR A 19 11.61 -16.75 -7.60
CA THR A 19 10.46 -16.37 -6.79
C THR A 19 9.55 -15.41 -7.55
N THR A 20 8.26 -15.70 -7.55
CA THR A 20 7.20 -14.86 -8.14
C THR A 20 6.22 -14.33 -7.10
N GLU A 21 6.24 -14.86 -5.87
CA GLU A 21 5.31 -14.51 -4.81
C GLU A 21 5.96 -13.64 -3.74
N TYR A 22 5.36 -12.47 -3.51
CA TYR A 22 5.81 -11.47 -2.55
C TYR A 22 4.66 -11.15 -1.57
N PRO A 23 4.62 -11.79 -0.39
CA PRO A 23 3.55 -11.57 0.58
C PRO A 23 3.65 -10.18 1.23
N PHE A 24 2.55 -9.57 1.64
CA PHE A 24 2.54 -8.33 2.41
C PHE A 24 1.51 -8.42 3.55
N GLY A 25 1.74 -7.66 4.63
CA GLY A 25 0.92 -7.71 5.85
C GLY A 25 0.07 -6.48 6.14
N PHE A 26 0.13 -5.44 5.30
CA PHE A 26 -0.67 -4.24 5.48
C PHE A 26 -2.09 -4.38 4.89
N LYS A 27 -3.06 -3.62 5.43
CA LYS A 27 -4.44 -3.63 4.93
C LYS A 27 -4.55 -2.71 3.71
N VAL A 28 -5.32 -3.16 2.73
CA VAL A 28 -5.84 -2.36 1.61
C VAL A 28 -7.33 -2.66 1.42
N ASN A 29 -8.11 -1.73 0.88
CA ASN A 29 -9.52 -1.96 0.56
C ASN A 29 -9.70 -2.64 -0.79
N ALA A 30 -8.78 -2.40 -1.72
CA ALA A 30 -8.76 -3.03 -3.04
C ALA A 30 -7.33 -3.41 -3.45
N ASP A 31 -7.22 -4.37 -4.35
CA ASP A 31 -5.98 -4.77 -5.03
C ASP A 31 -5.30 -3.59 -5.75
N SER A 32 -6.10 -2.71 -6.36
CA SER A 32 -5.64 -1.48 -7.02
C SER A 32 -4.94 -0.48 -6.10
N GLU A 33 -5.05 -0.63 -4.78
CA GLU A 33 -4.36 0.22 -3.80
C GLU A 33 -2.99 -0.36 -3.39
N VAL A 34 -2.45 -1.33 -4.15
CA VAL A 34 -1.12 -1.90 -3.93
C VAL A 34 -0.21 -1.54 -5.09
N VAL A 35 0.89 -0.85 -4.77
CA VAL A 35 1.95 -0.51 -5.72
C VAL A 35 3.20 -1.33 -5.43
N VAL A 36 3.87 -1.74 -6.50
CA VAL A 36 5.15 -2.46 -6.45
C VAL A 36 6.19 -1.59 -7.13
N PHE A 37 7.34 -1.41 -6.51
CA PHE A 37 8.42 -0.63 -7.10
C PHE A 37 9.80 -1.17 -6.71
N TYR A 38 10.78 -0.91 -7.57
CA TYR A 38 12.19 -1.07 -7.26
C TYR A 38 12.74 0.21 -6.66
N LEU A 39 13.63 0.08 -5.69
CA LEU A 39 14.49 1.17 -5.25
C LEU A 39 15.82 1.07 -5.98
N GLU A 40 16.17 2.09 -6.74
CA GLU A 40 17.44 2.18 -7.47
C GLU A 40 18.57 2.71 -6.57
N ASP A 41 19.82 2.55 -7.00
CA ASP A 41 21.01 2.97 -6.23
C ASP A 41 21.07 4.48 -5.96
N ASP A 42 20.43 5.29 -6.81
CA ASP A 42 20.32 6.75 -6.64
C ASP A 42 19.14 7.17 -5.74
N GLY A 43 18.39 6.21 -5.20
CA GLY A 43 17.22 6.42 -4.35
C GLY A 43 15.93 6.69 -5.13
N THR A 44 15.93 6.58 -6.46
CA THR A 44 14.70 6.69 -7.25
C THR A 44 13.82 5.44 -7.13
N GLU A 45 12.51 5.65 -7.19
CA GLU A 45 11.51 4.58 -7.15
C GLU A 45 11.05 4.26 -8.59
N THR A 46 11.37 3.07 -9.10
CA THR A 46 10.91 2.61 -10.41
C THR A 46 9.68 1.71 -10.24
N ILE A 47 8.50 2.23 -10.61
CA ILE A 47 7.23 1.50 -10.49
C ILE A 47 7.21 0.30 -11.44
N VAL A 48 6.88 -0.88 -10.91
CA VAL A 48 6.56 -2.06 -11.72
C VAL A 48 5.17 -1.87 -12.31
N PRO A 49 4.97 -2.01 -13.63
CA PRO A 49 3.66 -1.88 -14.24
C PRO A 49 2.65 -2.86 -13.63
N SER A 50 1.43 -2.39 -13.38
CA SER A 50 0.35 -3.22 -12.82
C SER A 50 -0.08 -4.38 -13.72
N ALA A 51 0.31 -4.37 -15.00
CA ALA A 51 0.11 -5.50 -15.90
C ALA A 51 1.09 -6.67 -15.66
N ASP A 52 2.21 -6.41 -14.98
CA ASP A 52 3.27 -7.40 -14.76
C ASP A 52 3.10 -8.19 -13.46
N TYR A 53 2.10 -7.83 -12.64
CA TYR A 53 1.77 -8.54 -11.41
C TYR A 53 0.26 -8.60 -11.16
N THR A 54 -0.15 -9.57 -10.37
CA THR A 54 -1.50 -9.65 -9.79
C THR A 54 -1.40 -9.55 -8.29
N VAL A 55 -2.48 -9.09 -7.65
CA VAL A 55 -2.55 -8.97 -6.18
C VAL A 55 -3.70 -9.82 -5.70
N THR A 56 -3.37 -10.80 -4.85
CA THR A 56 -4.38 -11.62 -4.18
C THR A 56 -4.47 -11.18 -2.73
N LEU A 57 -5.59 -10.56 -2.35
CA LEU A 57 -5.84 -10.22 -0.96
C LEU A 57 -6.17 -11.46 -0.13
N SER A 58 -5.86 -11.42 1.16
CA SER A 58 -6.27 -12.45 2.11
C SER A 58 -7.79 -12.65 2.06
N SER A 59 -8.24 -13.90 1.94
CA SER A 59 -9.66 -14.25 2.03
C SER A 59 -10.21 -14.17 3.46
N ASN A 60 -9.33 -14.04 4.45
CA ASN A 60 -9.70 -13.83 5.84
C ASN A 60 -9.67 -12.33 6.14
N GLU A 61 -10.86 -11.74 6.18
CA GLU A 61 -11.11 -10.35 6.51
C GLU A 61 -10.47 -9.90 7.86
N ASN A 62 -10.22 -10.81 8.81
CA ASN A 62 -9.57 -10.50 10.08
C ASN A 62 -8.03 -10.51 10.01
N VAL A 63 -7.45 -11.00 8.90
CA VAL A 63 -6.01 -11.06 8.69
C VAL A 63 -5.68 -10.13 7.51
N PRO A 64 -5.19 -8.91 7.78
CA PRO A 64 -4.81 -7.99 6.71
C PRO A 64 -3.63 -8.57 5.91
N GLY A 65 -3.50 -8.11 4.67
CA GLY A 65 -2.42 -8.49 3.79
C GLY A 65 -2.89 -9.23 2.56
N GLY A 66 -1.93 -9.85 1.90
CA GLY A 66 -2.12 -10.56 0.64
C GLY A 66 -0.78 -10.95 0.05
N THR A 67 -0.80 -11.36 -1.21
CA THR A 67 0.38 -11.72 -1.97
C THR A 67 0.35 -11.02 -3.31
N VAL A 68 1.46 -10.37 -3.66
CA VAL A 68 1.74 -9.92 -5.02
C VAL A 68 2.37 -11.10 -5.76
N THR A 69 1.81 -11.46 -6.91
CA THR A 69 2.35 -12.52 -7.78
C THR A 69 2.77 -11.92 -9.12
N THR A 70 4.04 -12.02 -9.47
CA THR A 70 4.54 -11.53 -10.77
C THR A 70 4.28 -12.56 -11.86
N SER A 71 4.00 -12.09 -13.08
CA SER A 71 3.73 -12.95 -14.24
C SER A 71 4.97 -13.72 -14.70
N VAL A 72 6.16 -13.12 -14.51
CA VAL A 72 7.48 -13.70 -14.79
C VAL A 72 8.35 -13.53 -13.54
N PRO A 73 9.24 -14.49 -13.22
CA PRO A 73 10.23 -14.30 -12.15
C PRO A 73 11.06 -13.05 -12.40
N LEU A 74 11.13 -12.18 -11.39
CA LEU A 74 11.92 -10.96 -11.48
C LEU A 74 13.42 -11.31 -11.46
N PRO A 75 14.24 -10.68 -12.32
CA PRO A 75 15.66 -11.03 -12.44
C PRO A 75 16.39 -10.84 -11.12
N ALA A 76 17.38 -11.69 -10.86
CA ALA A 76 18.19 -11.59 -9.67
C ALA A 76 19.05 -10.32 -9.74
N ASP A 77 18.79 -9.39 -8.81
CA ASP A 77 19.55 -8.16 -8.70
C ASP A 77 19.72 -7.78 -7.22
N PRO A 78 20.94 -7.90 -6.65
CA PRO A 78 21.17 -7.55 -5.25
C PRO A 78 21.19 -6.04 -5.00
N THR A 79 21.33 -5.19 -6.02
CA THR A 79 21.37 -3.73 -5.86
C THR A 79 19.99 -3.09 -6.01
N ARG A 80 19.00 -3.82 -6.55
CA ARG A 80 17.65 -3.32 -6.79
C ARG A 80 16.60 -4.05 -5.94
N PRO A 81 16.47 -3.72 -4.64
CA PRO A 81 15.44 -4.31 -3.81
C PRO A 81 14.04 -3.88 -4.26
N LEU A 82 13.11 -4.81 -4.17
CA LEU A 82 11.69 -4.64 -4.47
C LEU A 82 10.92 -4.31 -3.18
N TYR A 83 9.99 -3.37 -3.28
CA TYR A 83 9.07 -3.02 -2.22
C TYR A 83 7.63 -3.15 -2.69
N VAL A 84 6.76 -3.55 -1.77
CA VAL A 84 5.30 -3.57 -1.95
C VAL A 84 4.73 -2.54 -0.99
N ALA A 85 4.00 -1.55 -1.48
CA ALA A 85 3.48 -0.45 -0.68
C ALA A 85 1.99 -0.21 -0.93
N ILE A 86 1.37 0.47 0.02
CA ILE A 86 0.02 1.00 -0.15
C ILE A 86 0.05 2.22 -1.06
N ASP A 87 -0.96 2.37 -1.91
CA ASP A 87 -1.22 3.57 -2.72
C ASP A 87 -2.74 3.82 -2.82
N PRO A 88 -3.35 4.42 -1.79
CA PRO A 88 -4.80 4.59 -1.75
C PRO A 88 -5.22 5.78 -2.62
N GLU A 89 -6.41 5.70 -3.24
CA GLU A 89 -6.96 6.86 -3.95
C GLU A 89 -7.28 7.99 -2.96
N PHE A 90 -6.89 9.23 -3.29
CA PHE A 90 -7.07 10.40 -2.44
C PHE A 90 -8.48 11.04 -2.49
N LYS A 91 -9.41 10.46 -3.26
CA LYS A 91 -10.77 10.98 -3.43
C LYS A 91 -11.73 10.38 -2.43
N GLN A 92 -12.68 11.17 -1.93
CA GLN A 92 -13.80 10.62 -1.18
C GLN A 92 -14.75 9.87 -2.13
N GLY A 93 -14.84 8.53 -1.98
CA GLY A 93 -15.68 7.68 -2.83
C GLY A 93 -17.14 7.56 -2.38
N THR A 94 -17.48 8.08 -1.19
CA THR A 94 -18.80 7.89 -0.58
C THR A 94 -19.36 9.22 -0.08
N LYS A 95 -20.61 9.50 -0.47
CA LYS A 95 -21.41 10.62 0.01
C LYS A 95 -22.57 10.09 0.85
N PHE A 96 -22.73 10.61 2.06
CA PHE A 96 -23.91 10.37 2.87
C PHE A 96 -24.98 11.42 2.53
N GLU A 97 -26.23 11.00 2.43
CA GLU A 97 -27.37 11.89 2.23
C GLU A 97 -28.03 12.18 3.58
N ASP A 98 -28.61 13.37 3.70
CA ASP A 98 -29.42 13.74 4.86
C ASP A 98 -30.64 12.82 4.96
N GLU A 99 -30.95 12.37 6.19
CA GLU A 99 -32.03 11.42 6.48
C GLU A 99 -31.89 10.04 5.80
N GLY A 100 -30.72 9.73 5.24
CA GLY A 100 -30.41 8.41 4.68
C GLY A 100 -30.37 7.30 5.74
N ALA A 101 -30.69 6.07 5.32
CA ALA A 101 -30.59 4.90 6.18
C ALA A 101 -29.12 4.65 6.61
N PHE A 102 -28.91 4.40 7.91
CA PHE A 102 -27.58 4.11 8.44
C PHE A 102 -27.09 2.74 7.97
N ASN A 103 -26.03 2.71 7.16
CA ASN A 103 -25.45 1.49 6.64
C ASN A 103 -23.98 1.30 7.07
N GLN A 104 -23.75 0.40 8.03
CA GLN A 104 -22.42 0.07 8.54
C GLN A 104 -21.51 -0.57 7.49
N SER A 105 -22.07 -1.25 6.47
CA SER A 105 -21.27 -1.87 5.41
C SER A 105 -20.65 -0.84 4.46
N ILE A 106 -21.18 0.38 4.42
CA ILE A 106 -20.62 1.51 3.68
C ILE A 106 -19.74 2.37 4.60
N LEU A 107 -20.19 2.57 5.83
CA LEU A 107 -19.52 3.44 6.79
C LEU A 107 -18.12 2.95 7.16
N ASN A 108 -17.98 1.67 7.50
CA ASN A 108 -16.69 1.13 7.93
C ASN A 108 -15.61 1.21 6.83
N PRO A 109 -15.85 0.76 5.58
CA PRO A 109 -14.88 0.94 4.49
C PRO A 109 -14.53 2.41 4.22
N THR A 110 -15.48 3.33 4.40
CA THR A 110 -15.23 4.77 4.21
C THR A 110 -14.24 5.30 5.25
N PHE A 111 -14.40 4.93 6.52
CA PHE A 111 -13.45 5.28 7.58
C PHE A 111 -12.10 4.56 7.41
N ASP A 112 -12.12 3.30 7.01
CA ASP A 112 -10.90 2.54 6.71
C ASP A 112 -10.11 3.24 5.59
N ALA A 113 -10.76 3.68 4.51
CA ALA A 113 -10.10 4.45 3.44
C ALA A 113 -9.43 5.75 3.97
N GLY A 114 -10.07 6.46 4.90
CA GLY A 114 -9.47 7.62 5.57
C GLY A 114 -8.25 7.27 6.42
N ALA A 115 -8.30 6.16 7.16
CA ALA A 115 -7.17 5.66 7.95
C ALA A 115 -5.99 5.24 7.05
N LEU A 116 -6.26 4.55 5.92
CA LEU A 116 -5.25 4.14 4.96
C LEU A 116 -4.53 5.34 4.32
N ARG A 117 -5.26 6.39 3.92
CA ARG A 117 -4.65 7.65 3.44
C ARG A 117 -3.76 8.29 4.49
N SER A 118 -4.18 8.26 5.75
CA SER A 118 -3.39 8.81 6.87
C SER A 118 -2.10 8.02 7.09
N ILE A 119 -2.16 6.69 6.99
CA ILE A 119 -0.98 5.81 7.06
C ILE A 119 -0.01 6.08 5.90
N TRP A 120 -0.54 6.22 4.68
CA TRP A 120 0.25 6.57 3.49
C TRP A 120 0.94 7.93 3.64
N LEU A 121 0.21 8.95 4.08
CA LEU A 121 0.75 10.30 4.30
C LEU A 121 1.83 10.29 5.37
N ARG A 122 1.58 9.61 6.50
CA ARG A 122 2.59 9.47 7.56
C ARG A 122 3.85 8.81 7.05
N ALA A 123 3.75 7.76 6.24
CA ALA A 123 4.92 7.07 5.69
C ALA A 123 5.76 7.98 4.78
N ARG A 124 5.12 8.84 3.98
CA ARG A 124 5.81 9.86 3.18
C ARG A 124 6.45 10.94 4.05
N LEU A 125 5.73 11.45 5.05
CA LEU A 125 6.25 12.46 5.98
C LEU A 125 7.45 11.97 6.78
N GLN A 126 7.51 10.68 7.13
CA GLN A 126 8.67 10.07 7.80
C GLN A 126 9.96 10.10 6.96
N ARG A 127 9.85 10.28 5.65
CA ARG A 127 10.98 10.39 4.72
C ARG A 127 11.16 11.81 4.18
N ALA A 128 10.35 12.76 4.62
CA ALA A 128 10.47 14.17 4.24
C ALA A 128 11.41 14.91 5.19
N LEU A 129 12.04 15.99 4.71
CA LEU A 129 12.64 16.97 5.60
C LEU A 129 11.52 17.72 6.34
N LEU A 130 11.53 17.64 7.68
CA LEU A 130 10.58 18.33 8.54
C LEU A 130 11.29 19.46 9.27
N ALA A 131 10.76 20.68 9.13
CA ALA A 131 11.25 21.80 9.91
C ALA A 131 10.96 21.59 11.41
N PRO A 132 11.86 22.01 12.31
CA PRO A 132 11.62 22.08 13.75
C PRO A 132 10.37 22.90 14.11
N PHE A 133 9.80 22.57 15.26
CA PHE A 133 8.68 23.33 15.81
C PHE A 133 9.08 24.80 16.03
N GLY A 134 8.31 25.73 15.45
CA GLY A 134 8.51 27.17 15.62
C GLY A 134 9.36 27.85 14.54
N GLU A 135 9.94 27.10 13.59
CA GLU A 135 10.51 27.69 12.38
C GLU A 135 9.40 27.93 11.33
N VAL A 136 9.38 29.14 10.78
CA VAL A 136 8.50 29.51 9.66
C VAL A 136 9.33 29.39 8.38
N GLY A 137 8.90 28.52 7.47
CA GLY A 137 9.53 28.30 6.16
C GLY A 137 9.33 29.46 5.19
#